data_AF-A0A7U5Y3R1-F1
#
_entry.id   AF-A0A7U5Y3R1-F1
#
_cell.length_a   1.000
_cell.length_b   1.000
_cell.length_c   1.000
_cell.angle_alpha   90.00
_cell.angle_beta   90.00
_cell.angle_gamma   90.00
#
_symmetry.space_group_name_H-M   'P 1'
#
loop_
_entity.id
_entity.type
_entity.pdbx_description
1 polymer ?
#
loop_
_entity_poly.entity_id
_entity_poly.type
_entity_poly.pdbx_seq_one_letter_code
_entity_poly.pdbx_strand_id
1 'polypeptide(L)'
;MNTPAARDNVSNTHPAIASPRAATAGGLSFQLELGNRSLVFKPVGPADPLYAAAVELARTVYRRAYGATIAPRPHRFIVCVDLATGAPIACAGLSFGGRAPLFSEHYLDQPLERALAGVFQREVARRDVAEVTALATLEPTIGTELMRALPLICWYLGLRAVLCTVTTKLQRSFETMKLSFHPIAAADPARLPAVPGVHWGTYYDTRPMTGVIRVDALGEFFDTVSCRYNQHLLADEAPAFEQIEEVAA
;
A
#
# COMPACT_ATOMS: atom_id res chain seq x y z
N MET A 1 34.89 29.27 27.79
CA MET A 1 34.32 30.63 27.75
C MET A 1 33.10 30.57 26.84
N ASN A 2 31.84 30.65 27.23
CA ASN A 2 31.19 31.11 28.46
C ASN A 2 29.86 30.36 28.68
N THR A 3 29.53 30.13 29.94
CA THR A 3 28.19 29.96 30.56
C THR A 3 28.21 30.91 31.76
N PRO A 4 27.15 31.60 32.25
CA PRO A 4 25.76 31.14 32.54
C PRO A 4 24.68 32.23 32.27
N ALA A 5 23.39 32.23 32.67
CA ALA A 5 22.52 31.55 33.66
C ALA A 5 21.03 31.70 33.17
N ALA A 6 20.15 30.69 33.21
CA ALA A 6 19.20 30.27 34.27
C ALA A 6 17.92 31.13 34.49
N ARG A 7 16.75 30.43 34.47
CA ARG A 7 15.37 30.77 34.90
C ARG A 7 14.52 31.53 33.84
N ASP A 8 13.31 31.10 33.45
CA ASP A 8 12.16 30.70 34.27
C ASP A 8 11.33 29.51 33.72
N ASN A 9 10.69 28.81 34.65
CA ASN A 9 9.67 27.77 34.45
C ASN A 9 8.33 28.40 34.04
N VAL A 10 7.76 27.95 32.92
CA VAL A 10 6.30 27.82 32.78
C VAL A 10 6.01 26.38 32.34
N SER A 11 5.52 25.61 33.30
CA SER A 11 4.94 24.30 33.12
C SER A 11 3.68 24.40 32.26
N ASN A 12 3.80 24.16 30.96
CA ASN A 12 2.67 23.76 30.12
C ASN A 12 2.72 22.25 29.94
N THR A 13 2.00 21.55 30.80
CA THR A 13 1.56 20.17 30.57
C THR A 13 0.60 20.15 29.39
N HIS A 14 1.14 20.02 28.18
CA HIS A 14 0.39 19.42 27.08
C HIS A 14 0.46 17.90 27.24
N PRO A 15 -0.65 17.15 27.09
CA PRO A 15 -0.55 15.71 26.97
C PRO A 15 0.32 15.44 25.75
N ALA A 16 1.46 14.79 25.96
CA ALA A 16 2.28 14.27 24.89
C ALA A 16 1.39 13.32 24.08
N ILE A 17 0.93 13.78 22.91
CA ILE A 17 0.35 12.90 21.90
C ILE A 17 1.48 11.93 21.57
N ALA A 18 1.36 10.72 22.09
CA ALA A 18 2.31 9.65 21.86
C ALA A 18 2.58 9.59 20.36
N SER A 19 3.83 9.83 19.96
CA SER A 19 4.30 9.45 18.63
C SER A 19 3.87 8.01 18.38
N PRO A 20 3.22 7.68 17.26
CA PRO A 20 2.80 6.31 17.03
C PRO A 20 4.04 5.44 16.99
N ARG A 21 4.26 4.72 18.10
CA ARG A 21 5.24 3.64 18.23
C ARG A 21 5.02 2.75 17.03
N ALA A 22 6.05 2.59 16.20
CA ALA A 22 6.02 1.69 15.05
C ALA A 22 5.52 0.31 15.50
N ALA A 23 4.24 0.04 15.24
CA ALA A 23 3.64 -1.24 15.54
C ALA A 23 4.38 -2.28 14.70
N THR A 24 4.96 -3.27 15.36
CA THR A 24 5.50 -4.45 14.71
C THR A 24 4.40 -5.05 13.84
N ALA A 25 4.61 -5.10 12.52
CA ALA A 25 3.65 -5.50 11.49
C ALA A 25 3.23 -6.99 11.52
N GLY A 26 3.24 -7.63 12.69
CA GLY A 26 2.86 -9.03 12.89
C GLY A 26 1.36 -9.28 13.10
N GLY A 27 0.47 -8.27 13.01
CA GLY A 27 -0.95 -8.41 13.37
C GLY A 27 -1.98 -7.87 12.38
N LEU A 28 -1.59 -7.23 11.28
CA LEU A 28 -2.55 -6.71 10.30
C LEU A 28 -2.75 -7.71 9.16
N SER A 29 -3.93 -8.30 9.07
CA SER A 29 -4.31 -9.18 7.96
C SER A 29 -5.76 -8.99 7.55
N PHE A 30 -6.01 -9.15 6.26
CA PHE A 30 -7.34 -9.13 5.66
C PHE A 30 -7.55 -10.47 4.99
N GLN A 31 -8.51 -11.26 5.48
CA GLN A 31 -8.92 -12.49 4.84
C GLN A 31 -10.11 -12.24 3.93
N LEU A 32 -10.10 -12.84 2.75
CA LEU A 32 -11.18 -12.79 1.77
C LEU A 32 -11.50 -14.21 1.32
N GLU A 33 -12.78 -14.58 1.40
CA GLU A 33 -13.29 -15.77 0.73
C GLU A 33 -13.66 -15.40 -0.71
N LEU A 34 -12.97 -16.03 -1.67
CA LEU A 34 -13.20 -15.81 -3.10
C LEU A 34 -13.50 -17.16 -3.77
N GLY A 35 -14.78 -17.47 -3.91
CA GLY A 35 -15.22 -18.78 -4.40
C GLY A 35 -14.88 -19.86 -3.39
N ASN A 36 -14.00 -20.80 -3.78
CA ASN A 36 -13.51 -21.89 -2.92
C ASN A 36 -12.12 -21.62 -2.32
N ARG A 37 -11.60 -20.40 -2.43
CA ARG A 37 -10.26 -20.02 -1.95
C ARG A 37 -10.37 -19.03 -0.81
N SER A 38 -9.64 -19.32 0.27
CA SER A 38 -9.43 -18.40 1.38
C SER A 38 -8.10 -17.68 1.18
N LEU A 39 -8.15 -16.38 0.99
CA LEU A 39 -6.99 -15.55 0.66
C LEU A 39 -6.67 -14.64 1.83
N VAL A 40 -5.39 -14.47 2.15
CA VAL A 40 -4.94 -13.52 3.18
C VAL A 40 -4.03 -12.47 2.58
N PHE A 41 -4.41 -11.21 2.74
CA PHE A 41 -3.62 -10.03 2.43
C PHE A 41 -2.93 -9.54 3.69
N LYS A 42 -1.60 -9.45 3.70
CA LYS A 42 -0.86 -8.95 4.86
C LYS A 42 0.43 -8.22 4.46
N PRO A 43 0.86 -7.19 5.23
CA PRO A 43 2.17 -6.61 5.08
C PRO A 43 3.24 -7.54 5.66
N VAL A 44 4.34 -7.72 4.93
CA VAL A 44 5.49 -8.53 5.32
C VAL A 44 6.78 -7.72 5.18
N GLY A 45 7.70 -7.91 6.12
CA GLY A 45 9.00 -7.24 6.12
C GLY A 45 10.17 -8.18 5.81
N PRO A 46 11.39 -7.65 5.68
CA PRO A 46 12.55 -8.44 5.26
C PRO A 46 12.89 -9.66 6.12
N ALA A 47 12.42 -9.70 7.37
CA ALA A 47 12.59 -10.84 8.27
C ALA A 47 11.55 -11.96 8.05
N ASP A 48 10.45 -11.68 7.35
CA ASP A 48 9.42 -12.66 7.02
C ASP A 48 9.82 -13.45 5.76
N PRO A 49 9.78 -14.80 5.77
CA PRO A 49 10.10 -15.62 4.60
C PRO A 49 9.29 -15.25 3.33
N LEU A 50 8.06 -14.76 3.48
CA LEU A 50 7.21 -14.34 2.36
C LEU A 50 7.75 -13.11 1.64
N TYR A 51 8.62 -12.31 2.27
CA TYR A 51 9.25 -11.18 1.61
C TYR A 51 10.15 -11.63 0.46
N ALA A 52 11.00 -12.65 0.69
CA ALA A 52 11.86 -13.20 -0.35
C ALA A 52 11.03 -13.85 -1.47
N ALA A 53 9.95 -14.56 -1.11
CA ALA A 53 9.03 -15.14 -2.09
C ALA A 53 8.31 -14.06 -2.92
N ALA A 54 7.93 -12.92 -2.33
CA ALA A 54 7.34 -11.79 -3.04
C ALA A 54 8.32 -11.14 -4.03
N VAL A 55 9.61 -11.03 -3.66
CA VAL A 55 10.66 -10.54 -4.58
C VAL A 55 10.75 -11.44 -5.81
N GLU A 56 10.77 -12.75 -5.63
CA GLU A 56 10.86 -13.71 -6.75
C GLU A 56 9.58 -13.75 -7.59
N LEU A 57 8.41 -13.62 -6.95
CA LEU A 57 7.13 -13.47 -7.64
C LEU A 57 7.13 -12.24 -8.55
N ALA A 58 7.51 -11.07 -8.01
CA ALA A 58 7.59 -9.83 -8.78
C ALA A 58 8.57 -9.95 -9.96
N ARG A 59 9.77 -10.51 -9.73
CA ARG A 59 10.75 -10.78 -10.79
C ARG A 59 10.19 -11.66 -11.89
N THR A 60 9.50 -12.74 -11.51
CA THR A 60 8.91 -13.70 -12.46
C THR A 60 7.83 -13.05 -13.31
N VAL A 61 6.91 -12.31 -12.68
CA VAL A 61 5.81 -11.62 -13.38
C VAL A 61 6.34 -10.55 -14.33
N TYR A 62 7.28 -9.70 -13.88
CA TYR A 62 7.85 -8.64 -14.73
C TYR A 62 8.68 -9.20 -15.88
N ARG A 63 9.44 -10.28 -15.65
CA ARG A 63 10.18 -10.97 -16.71
C ARG A 63 9.22 -11.55 -17.76
N ARG A 64 8.15 -12.22 -17.33
CA ARG A 64 7.17 -12.81 -18.23
C ARG A 64 6.38 -11.76 -19.02
N ALA A 65 6.00 -10.66 -18.38
CA ALA A 65 5.17 -9.63 -19.00
C ALA A 65 5.96 -8.69 -19.92
N TYR A 66 7.21 -8.38 -19.58
CA TYR A 66 7.97 -7.30 -20.22
C TYR A 66 9.38 -7.70 -20.68
N GLY A 67 9.82 -8.94 -20.43
CA GLY A 67 11.23 -9.30 -20.58
C GLY A 67 12.15 -8.55 -19.60
N ALA A 68 11.58 -8.00 -18.51
CA ALA A 68 12.31 -7.17 -17.58
C ALA A 68 13.11 -7.99 -16.55
N THR A 69 14.27 -7.48 -16.18
CA THR A 69 15.06 -7.91 -15.02
C THR A 69 15.01 -6.80 -13.97
N ILE A 70 14.25 -7.02 -12.90
CA ILE A 70 14.07 -6.04 -11.82
C ILE A 70 14.74 -6.50 -10.51
N ALA A 71 15.10 -5.55 -9.67
CA ALA A 71 15.64 -5.80 -8.33
C ALA A 71 14.80 -5.07 -7.28
N PRO A 72 13.54 -5.48 -7.03
CA PRO A 72 12.66 -4.79 -6.10
C PRO A 72 13.23 -4.89 -4.68
N ARG A 73 13.34 -3.74 -4.00
CA ARG A 73 13.78 -3.64 -2.61
C ARG A 73 12.92 -2.66 -1.81
N PRO A 74 11.59 -2.86 -1.76
CA PRO A 74 10.72 -2.00 -0.98
C PRO A 74 10.94 -2.21 0.53
N HIS A 75 10.52 -1.25 1.36
CA HIS A 75 10.60 -1.42 2.81
C HIS A 75 9.76 -2.63 3.28
N ARG A 76 8.59 -2.85 2.67
CA ARG A 76 7.68 -3.98 2.93
C ARG A 76 7.08 -4.48 1.62
N PHE A 77 6.50 -5.67 1.64
CA PHE A 77 5.52 -6.09 0.62
C PHE A 77 4.15 -6.21 1.27
N ILE A 78 3.10 -5.92 0.54
CA ILE A 78 1.76 -6.47 0.80
C ILE A 78 1.66 -7.73 -0.05
N VAL A 79 1.47 -8.88 0.57
CA VAL A 79 1.32 -10.17 -0.12
C VAL A 79 -0.10 -10.67 -0.02
N CYS A 80 -0.60 -11.27 -1.09
CA CYS A 80 -1.79 -12.12 -1.07
C CYS A 80 -1.31 -13.58 -1.05
N VAL A 81 -1.67 -14.31 0.00
CA VAL A 81 -1.34 -15.71 0.21
C VAL A 81 -2.61 -16.54 0.09
N ASP A 82 -2.54 -17.62 -0.67
CA ASP A 82 -3.60 -18.64 -0.68
C ASP A 82 -3.41 -19.56 0.53
N LEU A 83 -4.38 -19.60 1.46
CA LEU A 83 -4.27 -20.39 2.68
C LEU A 83 -4.15 -21.90 2.41
N ALA A 84 -4.69 -22.39 1.28
CA ALA A 84 -4.59 -23.81 0.94
C ALA A 84 -3.15 -24.21 0.57
N THR A 85 -2.37 -23.30 0.00
CA THR A 85 -1.00 -23.58 -0.47
C THR A 85 0.09 -22.96 0.41
N GLY A 86 -0.25 -21.92 1.18
CA GLY A 86 0.69 -21.09 1.92
C GLY A 86 1.61 -20.22 1.04
N ALA A 87 1.45 -20.23 -0.29
CA ALA A 87 2.31 -19.52 -1.22
C ALA A 87 1.75 -18.13 -1.57
N PRO A 88 2.63 -17.10 -1.77
CA PRO A 88 2.19 -15.81 -2.27
C PRO A 88 1.83 -15.92 -3.76
N ILE A 89 0.62 -15.49 -4.10
CA ILE A 89 0.07 -15.52 -5.47
C ILE A 89 -0.03 -14.11 -6.09
N ALA A 90 0.04 -13.08 -5.26
CA ALA A 90 0.20 -11.68 -5.66
C ALA A 90 1.00 -10.89 -4.62
N CYS A 91 1.66 -9.83 -5.04
CA CYS A 91 2.38 -8.92 -4.16
C CYS A 91 2.42 -7.48 -4.69
N ALA A 92 2.59 -6.53 -3.78
CA ALA A 92 2.89 -5.14 -4.07
C ALA A 92 3.97 -4.64 -3.11
N GLY A 93 5.04 -4.07 -3.64
CA GLY A 93 6.08 -3.43 -2.84
C GLY A 93 5.57 -2.12 -2.24
N LEU A 94 5.91 -1.84 -0.99
CA LEU A 94 5.55 -0.63 -0.25
C LEU A 94 6.79 0.03 0.35
N SER A 95 7.09 1.25 -0.10
CA SER A 95 8.21 2.06 0.38
C SER A 95 7.71 3.35 1.03
N PHE A 96 7.86 3.47 2.34
CA PHE A 96 7.50 4.67 3.09
C PHE A 96 8.38 5.87 2.75
N GLY A 97 7.77 7.05 2.60
CA GLY A 97 8.45 8.32 2.46
C GLY A 97 9.27 8.64 3.71
N GLY A 98 10.53 8.99 3.52
CA GLY A 98 11.48 9.27 4.59
C GLY A 98 12.57 10.23 4.13
N ARG A 99 13.78 10.15 4.67
CA ARG A 99 14.87 11.05 4.24
C ARG A 99 15.36 10.80 2.82
N ALA A 100 15.21 9.58 2.32
CA ALA A 100 15.61 9.21 0.96
C ALA A 100 14.48 9.47 -0.05
N PRO A 101 14.81 9.77 -1.31
CA PRO A 101 13.84 9.78 -2.42
C PRO A 101 13.19 8.41 -2.61
N LEU A 102 11.89 8.39 -2.83
CA LEU A 102 11.15 7.26 -3.40
C LEU A 102 11.52 7.12 -4.88
N PHE A 103 11.33 5.93 -5.46
CA PHE A 103 11.79 5.63 -6.81
C PHE A 103 11.15 6.54 -7.88
N SER A 104 9.84 6.72 -7.80
CA SER A 104 9.03 7.48 -8.74
C SER A 104 9.24 9.00 -8.62
N GLU A 105 9.93 9.48 -7.58
CA GLU A 105 10.32 10.89 -7.48
C GLU A 105 11.30 11.29 -8.58
N HIS A 106 12.08 10.34 -9.12
CA HIS A 106 12.95 10.60 -10.26
C HIS A 106 12.19 11.10 -11.49
N TYR A 107 10.89 10.78 -11.63
CA TYR A 107 10.04 11.24 -12.74
C TYR A 107 9.38 12.60 -12.51
N LEU A 108 9.51 13.21 -11.33
CA LEU A 108 8.78 14.44 -11.00
C LEU A 108 9.62 15.68 -11.30
N ASP A 109 9.03 16.69 -11.95
CA ASP A 109 9.73 17.96 -12.24
C ASP A 109 9.97 18.84 -11.01
N GLN A 110 9.33 18.50 -9.90
CA GLN A 110 9.42 19.20 -8.63
C GLN A 110 9.45 18.20 -7.46
N PRO A 111 9.90 18.61 -6.26
CA PRO A 111 9.87 17.75 -5.08
C PRO A 111 8.47 17.18 -4.82
N LEU A 112 8.40 15.94 -4.32
CA LEU A 112 7.16 15.21 -4.07
C LEU A 112 6.17 16.03 -3.23
N GLU A 113 6.64 16.71 -2.20
CA GLU A 113 5.86 17.53 -1.29
C GLU A 113 5.11 18.65 -2.04
N ARG A 114 5.78 19.28 -3.01
CA ARG A 114 5.19 20.33 -3.83
C ARG A 114 4.16 19.78 -4.83
N ALA A 115 4.44 18.61 -5.40
CA ALA A 115 3.47 17.91 -6.24
C ALA A 115 2.21 17.50 -5.45
N LEU A 116 2.39 16.95 -4.24
CA LEU A 116 1.30 16.61 -3.35
C LEU A 116 0.52 17.84 -2.89
N ALA A 117 1.19 18.95 -2.58
CA ALA A 117 0.49 20.19 -2.20
C ALA A 117 -0.49 20.67 -3.29
N GLY A 118 -0.12 20.53 -4.57
CA GLY A 118 -1.02 20.82 -5.69
C GLY A 118 -2.21 19.86 -5.78
N VAL A 119 -2.03 18.57 -5.47
CA VAL A 119 -3.12 17.58 -5.52
C VAL A 119 -4.04 17.66 -4.31
N PHE A 120 -3.49 17.89 -3.12
CA PHE A 120 -4.22 17.90 -1.85
C PHE A 120 -4.75 19.28 -1.47
N GLN A 121 -4.28 20.34 -2.13
CA GLN A 121 -4.57 21.75 -1.79
C GLN A 121 -4.19 22.10 -0.34
N ARG A 122 -3.20 21.38 0.20
CA ARG A 122 -2.60 21.55 1.53
C ARG A 122 -1.27 20.80 1.59
N GLU A 123 -0.43 21.14 2.56
CA GLU A 123 0.81 20.38 2.78
C GLU A 123 0.52 18.94 3.25
N VAL A 124 1.28 17.99 2.71
CA VAL A 124 1.28 16.59 3.10
C VAL A 124 2.69 16.23 3.54
N ALA A 125 2.84 15.77 4.78
CA ALA A 125 4.15 15.38 5.27
C ALA A 125 4.61 14.12 4.55
N ARG A 126 5.88 14.08 4.15
CA ARG A 126 6.49 12.97 3.43
C ARG A 126 6.34 11.61 4.14
N ARG A 127 6.36 11.61 5.47
CA ARG A 127 6.16 10.42 6.31
C ARG A 127 4.76 9.81 6.19
N ASP A 128 3.79 10.59 5.72
CA ASP A 128 2.40 10.18 5.53
C ASP A 128 2.17 9.63 4.10
N VAL A 129 3.23 9.50 3.30
CA VAL A 129 3.19 9.04 1.92
C VAL A 129 3.94 7.72 1.83
N ALA A 130 3.40 6.78 1.06
CA ALA A 130 4.18 5.64 0.63
C ALA A 130 4.14 5.51 -0.88
N GLU A 131 5.15 4.87 -1.43
CA GLU A 131 5.17 4.44 -2.82
C GLU A 131 4.78 2.97 -2.92
N VAL A 132 3.95 2.67 -3.92
CA VAL A 132 3.67 1.32 -4.37
C VAL A 132 4.45 1.01 -5.64
N THR A 133 5.25 -0.04 -5.58
CA THR A 133 6.04 -0.57 -6.70
C THR A 133 5.82 -2.06 -6.86
N ALA A 134 6.34 -2.65 -7.95
CA ALA A 134 6.40 -4.10 -8.12
C ALA A 134 5.04 -4.82 -7.88
N LEU A 135 3.93 -4.20 -8.32
CA LEU A 135 2.62 -4.82 -8.29
C LEU A 135 2.62 -6.00 -9.26
N ALA A 136 2.53 -7.20 -8.71
CA ALA A 136 2.66 -8.44 -9.46
C ALA A 136 1.59 -9.44 -9.00
N THR A 137 1.00 -10.14 -9.96
CA THR A 137 0.01 -11.18 -9.70
C THR A 137 0.14 -12.28 -10.75
N LEU A 138 -0.12 -13.52 -10.34
CA LEU A 138 -0.25 -14.65 -11.27
C LEU A 138 -1.63 -14.65 -11.95
N GLU A 139 -2.63 -14.04 -11.31
CA GLU A 139 -4.02 -14.09 -11.71
C GLU A 139 -4.65 -12.68 -11.71
N PRO A 140 -5.27 -12.22 -12.81
CA PRO A 140 -5.86 -10.88 -12.88
C PRO A 140 -6.88 -10.58 -11.78
N THR A 141 -7.76 -11.52 -11.46
CA THR A 141 -8.78 -11.37 -10.40
C THR A 141 -8.14 -11.11 -9.03
N ILE A 142 -7.08 -11.83 -8.70
CA ILE A 142 -6.34 -11.65 -7.44
C ILE A 142 -5.60 -10.31 -7.43
N GLY A 143 -5.09 -9.86 -8.58
CA GLY A 143 -4.54 -8.51 -8.73
C GLY A 143 -5.56 -7.42 -8.43
N THR A 144 -6.81 -7.60 -8.89
CA THR A 144 -7.92 -6.70 -8.56
C THR A 144 -8.19 -6.65 -7.06
N GLU A 145 -8.27 -7.80 -6.39
CA GLU A 145 -8.49 -7.83 -4.94
C GLU A 145 -7.29 -7.25 -4.16
N LEU A 146 -6.06 -7.46 -4.62
CA LEU A 146 -4.87 -6.79 -4.05
C LEU A 146 -4.95 -5.27 -4.19
N MET A 147 -5.41 -4.75 -5.33
CA MET A 147 -5.65 -3.32 -5.51
C MET A 147 -6.77 -2.78 -4.63
N ARG A 148 -7.73 -3.62 -4.22
CA ARG A 148 -8.77 -3.24 -3.25
C ARG A 148 -8.27 -3.23 -1.82
N ALA A 149 -7.47 -4.23 -1.43
CA ALA A 149 -6.92 -4.33 -0.09
C ALA A 149 -5.84 -3.27 0.18
N LEU A 150 -5.07 -2.90 -0.84
CA LEU A 150 -3.89 -2.05 -0.68
C LEU A 150 -4.21 -0.65 -0.10
N PRO A 151 -5.23 0.10 -0.58
CA PRO A 151 -5.56 1.39 0.00
C PRO A 151 -6.07 1.28 1.44
N LEU A 152 -6.81 0.20 1.79
CA LEU A 152 -7.22 -0.07 3.16
C LEU A 152 -5.99 -0.29 4.06
N ILE A 153 -5.06 -1.16 3.65
CA ILE A 153 -3.82 -1.40 4.40
C ILE A 153 -3.04 -0.09 4.57
N CYS A 154 -2.93 0.72 3.52
CA CYS A 154 -2.25 2.02 3.62
C CYS A 154 -2.95 2.96 4.62
N TRP A 155 -4.28 2.99 4.62
CA TRP A 155 -5.07 3.75 5.59
C TRP A 155 -4.82 3.29 7.03
N TYR A 156 -4.83 1.98 7.29
CA TYR A 156 -4.52 1.41 8.61
C TYR A 156 -3.08 1.69 9.07
N LEU A 157 -2.15 1.86 8.13
CA LEU A 157 -0.77 2.27 8.42
C LEU A 157 -0.63 3.80 8.65
N GLY A 158 -1.74 4.55 8.63
CA GLY A 158 -1.75 6.00 8.84
C GLY A 158 -1.32 6.81 7.62
N LEU A 159 -1.22 6.20 6.44
CA LEU A 159 -0.81 6.87 5.22
C LEU A 159 -1.98 7.66 4.61
N ARG A 160 -1.65 8.81 4.05
CA ARG A 160 -2.59 9.75 3.43
C ARG A 160 -2.55 9.69 1.91
N ALA A 161 -1.43 9.24 1.35
CA ALA A 161 -1.19 9.19 -0.09
C ALA A 161 -0.39 7.95 -0.48
N VAL A 162 -0.72 7.41 -1.65
CA VAL A 162 0.07 6.40 -2.34
C VAL A 162 0.59 6.97 -3.65
N LEU A 163 1.91 7.12 -3.76
CA LEU A 163 2.60 7.39 -5.03
C LEU A 163 2.75 6.08 -5.80
N CYS A 164 2.47 6.08 -7.09
CA CYS A 164 2.69 4.91 -7.92
C CYS A 164 2.95 5.29 -9.38
N THR A 165 3.69 4.41 -10.07
CA THR A 165 3.90 4.49 -11.52
C THR A 165 3.14 3.35 -12.19
N VAL A 166 2.16 3.70 -13.01
CA VAL A 166 1.15 2.75 -13.48
C VAL A 166 1.02 2.76 -15.00
N THR A 167 0.89 1.58 -15.58
CA THR A 167 0.66 1.40 -17.02
C THR A 167 -0.78 1.83 -17.39
N THR A 168 -1.07 2.07 -18.67
CA THR A 168 -2.44 2.41 -19.12
C THR A 168 -3.47 1.35 -18.73
N LYS A 169 -3.09 0.07 -18.76
CA LYS A 169 -3.98 -1.04 -18.34
C LYS A 169 -4.36 -0.91 -16.86
N LEU A 170 -3.39 -0.60 -16.01
CA LEU A 170 -3.60 -0.47 -14.57
C LEU A 170 -4.44 0.77 -14.23
N GLN A 171 -4.27 1.88 -14.96
CA GLN A 171 -5.13 3.07 -14.84
C GLN A 171 -6.60 2.74 -15.12
N ARG A 172 -6.90 1.99 -16.19
CA ARG A 172 -8.27 1.54 -16.49
C ARG A 172 -8.87 0.66 -15.40
N SER A 173 -8.04 -0.17 -14.76
CA SER A 173 -8.47 -0.96 -13.60
C SER A 173 -8.87 -0.06 -12.43
N PHE A 174 -8.12 1.01 -12.15
CA PHE A 174 -8.50 1.99 -11.12
C PHE A 174 -9.84 2.66 -11.42
N GLU A 175 -10.05 3.12 -12.65
CA GLU A 175 -11.33 3.72 -13.09
C GLU A 175 -12.52 2.78 -12.87
N THR A 176 -12.35 1.50 -13.25
CA THR A 176 -13.41 0.48 -13.08
C THR A 176 -13.75 0.26 -11.60
N MET A 177 -12.77 0.41 -10.71
CA MET A 177 -12.97 0.31 -9.26
C MET A 177 -13.37 1.62 -8.59
N LYS A 178 -13.55 2.71 -9.37
CA LYS A 178 -13.75 4.07 -8.85
C LYS A 178 -12.64 4.53 -7.90
N LEU A 179 -11.42 4.05 -8.13
CA LEU A 179 -10.24 4.45 -7.38
C LEU A 179 -9.63 5.69 -8.05
N SER A 180 -9.79 6.85 -7.42
CA SER A 180 -9.33 8.12 -7.98
C SER A 180 -7.81 8.21 -8.02
N PHE A 181 -7.24 8.07 -9.21
CA PHE A 181 -5.83 8.30 -9.51
C PHE A 181 -5.63 9.72 -10.04
N HIS A 182 -4.66 10.43 -9.48
CA HIS A 182 -4.27 11.78 -9.89
C HIS A 182 -2.92 11.72 -10.63
N PRO A 183 -2.91 11.74 -11.98
CA PRO A 183 -1.68 11.79 -12.76
C PRO A 183 -0.84 13.03 -12.42
N ILE A 184 0.49 12.87 -12.37
CA ILE A 184 1.42 13.98 -12.11
C ILE A 184 2.44 14.13 -13.24
N ALA A 185 3.10 13.04 -13.64
CA ALA A 185 4.16 13.10 -14.64
C ALA A 185 4.31 11.79 -15.42
N ALA A 186 4.64 11.87 -16.70
CA ALA A 186 5.01 10.70 -17.49
C ALA A 186 6.29 10.05 -16.93
N ALA A 187 6.32 8.73 -16.83
CA ALA A 187 7.48 8.02 -16.32
C ALA A 187 8.51 7.81 -17.43
N ASP A 188 9.33 8.84 -17.67
CA ASP A 188 10.44 8.80 -18.62
C ASP A 188 11.62 7.99 -18.05
N PRO A 189 12.01 6.85 -18.65
CA PRO A 189 13.13 6.05 -18.18
C PRO A 189 14.48 6.79 -18.22
N ALA A 190 14.63 7.83 -19.06
CA ALA A 190 15.87 8.61 -19.13
C ALA A 190 16.18 9.39 -17.83
N ARG A 191 15.17 9.56 -16.97
CA ARG A 191 15.30 10.24 -15.67
C ARG A 191 15.76 9.32 -14.55
N LEU A 192 15.78 8.01 -14.77
CA LEU A 192 16.19 7.06 -13.75
C LEU A 192 17.71 6.99 -13.61
N PRO A 193 18.21 6.78 -12.39
CA PRO A 193 19.60 6.42 -12.19
C PRO A 193 19.87 5.04 -12.81
N ALA A 194 21.05 4.87 -13.40
CA ALA A 194 21.50 3.56 -13.87
C ALA A 194 21.71 2.62 -12.68
N VAL A 195 21.02 1.47 -12.68
CA VAL A 195 21.19 0.42 -11.66
C VAL A 195 21.75 -0.83 -12.34
N PRO A 196 22.96 -1.29 -11.97
CA PRO A 196 23.55 -2.49 -12.56
C PRO A 196 22.62 -3.71 -12.45
N GLY A 197 22.47 -4.44 -13.57
CA GLY A 197 21.64 -5.64 -13.65
C GLY A 197 20.13 -5.39 -13.67
N VAL A 198 19.68 -4.12 -13.70
CA VAL A 198 18.26 -3.78 -13.87
C VAL A 198 18.01 -3.39 -15.32
N HIS A 199 17.06 -4.09 -15.94
CA HIS A 199 16.60 -3.83 -17.30
C HIS A 199 15.08 -3.87 -17.33
N TRP A 200 14.45 -2.83 -17.85
CA TRP A 200 12.99 -2.71 -17.83
C TRP A 200 12.29 -3.38 -19.02
N GLY A 201 13.04 -3.90 -19.99
CA GLY A 201 12.49 -4.52 -21.19
C GLY A 201 11.47 -3.61 -21.87
N THR A 202 10.30 -4.16 -22.20
CA THR A 202 9.19 -3.43 -22.86
C THR A 202 8.26 -2.70 -21.88
N TYR A 203 8.61 -2.60 -20.60
CA TYR A 203 7.75 -1.95 -19.60
C TYR A 203 7.41 -0.50 -19.96
N TYR A 204 8.40 0.30 -20.41
CA TYR A 204 8.18 1.70 -20.76
C TYR A 204 7.46 1.90 -22.10
N ASP A 205 7.38 0.87 -22.95
CA ASP A 205 6.56 0.92 -24.17
C ASP A 205 5.07 1.10 -23.83
N THR A 206 4.67 0.75 -22.60
CA THR A 206 3.33 0.96 -22.07
C THR A 206 3.01 2.42 -21.70
N ARG A 207 3.97 3.34 -21.89
CA ARG A 207 3.87 4.77 -21.53
C ARG A 207 3.34 4.97 -20.11
N PRO A 208 4.03 4.43 -19.09
CA PRO A 208 3.56 4.51 -17.72
C PRO A 208 3.47 5.96 -17.22
N MET A 209 2.52 6.20 -16.33
CA MET A 209 2.26 7.51 -15.71
C MET A 209 2.51 7.40 -14.21
N THR A 210 3.26 8.35 -13.68
CA THR A 210 3.43 8.54 -12.24
C THR A 210 2.35 9.46 -11.72
N GLY A 211 1.71 9.07 -10.64
CA GLY A 211 0.66 9.85 -10.00
C GLY A 211 0.36 9.35 -8.59
N VAL A 212 -0.66 9.93 -7.99
CA VAL A 212 -0.99 9.70 -6.58
C VAL A 212 -2.44 9.27 -6.42
N ILE A 213 -2.67 8.31 -5.53
CA ILE A 213 -3.99 7.97 -5.01
C ILE A 213 -4.11 8.61 -3.62
N ARG A 214 -5.17 9.40 -3.44
CA ARG A 214 -5.47 10.06 -2.16
C ARG A 214 -6.21 9.11 -1.23
N VAL A 215 -5.47 8.41 -0.37
CA VAL A 215 -6.05 7.46 0.59
C VAL A 215 -7.06 8.15 1.50
N ASP A 216 -6.83 9.42 1.85
CA ASP A 216 -7.72 10.21 2.70
C ASP A 216 -9.03 10.67 2.06
N ALA A 217 -9.20 10.43 0.76
CA ALA A 217 -10.42 10.75 0.02
C ALA A 217 -11.16 9.48 -0.46
N LEU A 218 -10.77 8.30 0.04
CA LEU A 218 -11.34 7.01 -0.36
C LEU A 218 -12.51 6.54 0.52
N GLY A 219 -13.24 7.45 1.18
CA GLY A 219 -14.39 7.09 2.03
C GLY A 219 -15.40 6.20 1.30
N GLU A 220 -15.95 6.70 0.19
CA GLU A 220 -16.91 5.93 -0.64
C GLU A 220 -16.32 4.61 -1.15
N PHE A 221 -15.03 4.61 -1.50
CA PHE A 221 -14.36 3.38 -1.92
C PHE A 221 -14.33 2.36 -0.79
N PHE A 222 -13.94 2.77 0.42
CA PHE A 222 -13.90 1.90 1.59
C PHE A 222 -15.28 1.36 1.97
N ASP A 223 -16.35 2.12 1.78
CA ASP A 223 -17.72 1.64 2.00
C ASP A 223 -18.05 0.45 1.08
N THR A 224 -17.52 0.44 -0.15
CA THR A 224 -17.79 -0.66 -1.10
C THR A 224 -16.92 -1.90 -0.88
N VAL A 225 -15.77 -1.78 -0.20
CA VAL A 225 -14.79 -2.89 -0.10
C VAL A 225 -14.55 -3.41 1.32
N SER A 226 -14.79 -2.60 2.35
CA SER A 226 -14.42 -2.95 3.74
C SER A 226 -15.17 -4.17 4.26
N CYS A 227 -16.48 -4.26 4.02
CA CYS A 227 -17.32 -5.38 4.45
C CYS A 227 -17.01 -6.72 3.79
N ARG A 228 -16.09 -6.76 2.81
CA ARG A 228 -15.69 -8.00 2.12
C ARG A 228 -14.67 -8.81 2.92
N TYR A 229 -13.86 -8.13 3.74
CA TYR A 229 -12.74 -8.75 4.43
C TYR A 229 -13.13 -9.18 5.84
N ASN A 230 -12.50 -10.24 6.33
CA ASN A 230 -12.62 -10.73 7.71
C ASN A 230 -14.06 -11.08 8.15
N GLN A 231 -14.95 -11.41 7.20
CA GLN A 231 -16.34 -11.79 7.53
C GLN A 231 -16.42 -13.00 8.48
N HIS A 232 -15.44 -13.90 8.44
CA HIS A 232 -15.33 -15.03 9.36
C HIS A 232 -15.27 -14.59 10.83
N LEU A 233 -14.75 -13.40 11.15
CA LEU A 233 -14.72 -12.87 12.51
C LEU A 233 -16.12 -12.52 13.05
N LEU A 234 -17.08 -12.28 12.14
CA LEU A 234 -18.47 -11.96 12.49
C LEU A 234 -19.35 -13.21 12.53
N ALA A 235 -18.89 -14.33 11.99
CA ALA A 235 -19.68 -15.56 11.87
C ALA A 235 -19.90 -16.26 13.22
N ASP A 236 -19.03 -16.02 14.21
CA ASP A 236 -19.13 -16.59 15.56
C ASP A 236 -20.03 -15.77 16.52
N GLU A 237 -20.55 -14.60 16.07
CA GLU A 237 -21.44 -13.72 16.86
C GLU A 237 -22.92 -13.84 16.44
N ALA A 238 -23.38 -15.04 16.05
CA ALA A 238 -24.82 -15.28 15.92
C ALA A 238 -25.48 -15.06 17.30
N PRO A 239 -26.46 -14.16 17.44
CA PRO A 239 -27.10 -13.94 18.73
C PRO A 239 -27.83 -15.22 19.15
N ALA A 240 -27.57 -15.68 20.38
CA ALA A 240 -28.47 -16.58 21.10
C ALA A 240 -29.76 -15.82 21.46
N PHE A 241 -30.58 -15.49 20.45
CA PHE A 241 -31.89 -14.85 20.61
C PHE A 241 -33.01 -15.80 20.19
N GLU A 242 -32.93 -17.06 20.60
CA GLU A 242 -34.07 -17.97 20.67
C GLU A 242 -34.10 -18.58 22.08
N GLN A 243 -34.77 -17.88 23.01
CA GLN A 243 -35.46 -18.42 24.18
C GLN A 243 -35.99 -17.26 25.05
N ILE A 244 -36.88 -16.43 24.48
CA ILE A 244 -37.87 -15.71 25.30
C ILE A 244 -39.22 -15.81 24.57
N GLU A 245 -39.78 -17.01 24.53
CA GLU A 245 -41.23 -17.20 24.57
C GLU A 245 -41.54 -18.31 25.57
N GLU A 246 -42.68 -18.14 26.26
CA GLU A 246 -43.33 -19.06 27.19
C GLU A 246 -42.82 -19.13 28.65
N VAL A 247 -43.17 -18.09 29.42
CA VAL A 247 -43.90 -18.33 30.68
C VAL A 247 -45.14 -17.44 30.68
N ALA A 248 -46.20 -17.93 30.04
CA ALA A 248 -47.55 -17.64 30.49
C ALA A 248 -47.86 -18.62 31.63
N ALA A 249 -47.96 -18.10 32.85
CA ALA A 249 -48.73 -18.67 33.95
C ALA A 249 -49.06 -17.56 34.96
#